data_AF-A0A3M1M7B7-F1
#
_entry.id   AF-A0A3M1M7B7-F1
#
_cell.length_a   1.000
_cell.length_b   1.000
_cell.length_c   1.000
_cell.angle_alpha   90.00
_cell.angle_beta   90.00
_cell.angle_gamma   90.00
#
_symmetry.space_group_name_H-M   'P 1'
#
loop_
_entity.id
_entity.type
_entity.pdbx_description
1 polymer ?
#
loop_
_entity_poly.entity_id
_entity_poly.type
_entity_poly.pdbx_seq_one_letter_code
_entity_poly.pdbx_strand_id
1 'polypeptide(L)'
;MNQEFAQQEIGMRFLAIDFETASSNANSACQLAAVEVIDGAVAGQHCWLIRPPRMYFSPRNIEIHGIRPQDVRSAPTMEEVWVELQSVVDGQILVAHNAGFDMGVLVASLAAYDIACPQLEFTCTRTLARAAWPGRQRYGLKPLGDWLGIAFKHHDALEDARACAEIAMAAAAAAQAADLGDLGAKLRVSRGRVHNGTICNPRRFGRSRAGRTGDASATVDSWGVPTRQSQRNPGAWNTAAVLAAAGTSRPLTGKRIWLLGPLSGLTMEASQDLIRELGGECVTGVDEHPHFVVTSGSAGPTANEQLRSGASDHASGESRAESSPPATAIRILSERQFRALLPAGKSVPWNS
;
A
#
# COMPACT_ATOMS: atom_id res chain seq x y z
N MET A 1 25.60 43.01 -28.41
CA MET A 1 24.75 42.61 -27.28
C MET A 1 23.55 41.92 -27.90
N ASN A 2 23.51 40.59 -27.85
CA ASN A 2 22.34 39.74 -28.12
C ASN A 2 22.78 38.34 -27.68
N GLN A 3 22.47 38.00 -26.44
CA GLN A 3 22.51 36.60 -26.01
C GLN A 3 21.16 36.01 -26.42
N GLU A 4 21.17 35.20 -27.48
CA GLU A 4 20.11 34.23 -27.74
C GLU A 4 20.14 33.23 -26.58
N PHE A 5 19.13 33.28 -25.73
CA PHE A 5 18.86 32.19 -24.80
C PHE A 5 18.42 31.00 -25.65
N ALA A 6 19.33 30.04 -25.85
CA ALA A 6 18.99 28.73 -26.37
C ALA A 6 17.84 28.18 -25.54
N GLN A 7 16.71 27.90 -26.19
CA GLN A 7 15.65 27.07 -25.61
C GLN A 7 16.30 25.74 -25.27
N GLN A 8 16.48 25.51 -23.97
CA GLN A 8 17.01 24.25 -23.48
C GLN A 8 15.95 23.19 -23.82
N GLU A 9 16.22 22.34 -24.82
CA GLU A 9 15.34 21.23 -25.18
C GLU A 9 15.10 20.37 -23.93
N ILE A 10 13.86 20.37 -23.45
CA ILE A 10 13.46 19.56 -22.30
C ILE A 10 13.25 18.13 -22.82
N GLY A 11 14.23 17.25 -22.67
CA GLY A 11 14.16 15.84 -23.09
C GLY A 11 13.24 14.96 -22.21
N MET A 12 12.15 15.52 -21.68
CA MET A 12 11.20 14.78 -20.85
C MET A 12 10.37 13.85 -21.71
N ARG A 13 10.72 12.56 -21.68
CA ARG A 13 9.98 11.48 -22.33
C ARG A 13 9.56 10.40 -21.34
N PHE A 14 8.26 10.11 -21.29
CA PHE A 14 7.70 9.06 -20.45
C PHE A 14 6.26 8.71 -20.82
N LEU A 15 5.75 7.63 -20.24
CA LEU A 15 4.35 7.22 -20.35
C LEU A 15 3.68 7.34 -18.98
N ALA A 16 2.74 8.27 -18.83
CA ALA A 16 1.91 8.34 -17.63
C ALA A 16 0.76 7.35 -17.74
N ILE A 17 0.50 6.56 -16.70
CA ILE A 17 -0.60 5.59 -16.68
C ILE A 17 -1.44 5.73 -15.41
N ASP A 18 -2.69 5.32 -15.51
CA ASP A 18 -3.62 5.20 -14.39
C ASP A 18 -4.62 4.07 -14.65
N PHE A 19 -4.95 3.31 -13.61
CA PHE A 19 -5.92 2.22 -13.66
C PHE A 19 -7.12 2.48 -12.76
N GLU A 20 -8.30 2.18 -13.28
CA GLU A 20 -9.49 1.93 -12.46
C GLU A 20 -9.70 0.43 -12.29
N THR A 21 -10.12 0.01 -11.10
CA THR A 21 -10.39 -1.41 -10.79
C THR A 21 -11.84 -1.64 -10.42
N ALA A 22 -12.40 -2.76 -10.85
CA ALA A 22 -13.76 -3.17 -10.52
C ALA A 22 -13.94 -3.52 -9.04
N SER A 23 -12.86 -3.93 -8.36
CA SER A 23 -12.88 -4.35 -6.96
C SER A 23 -11.54 -4.09 -6.25
N SER A 24 -11.41 -4.55 -5.01
CA SER A 24 -10.13 -4.56 -4.27
C SER A 24 -9.12 -5.58 -4.81
N ASN A 25 -9.51 -6.45 -5.75
CA ASN A 25 -8.60 -7.39 -6.37
C ASN A 25 -7.74 -6.68 -7.44
N ALA A 26 -6.42 -6.86 -7.37
CA ALA A 26 -5.48 -6.22 -8.28
C ALA A 26 -5.62 -6.68 -9.74
N ASN A 27 -6.14 -7.88 -10.01
CA ASN A 27 -6.39 -8.33 -11.39
C ASN A 27 -7.76 -7.92 -11.95
N SER A 28 -8.44 -6.97 -11.29
CA SER A 28 -9.78 -6.53 -11.68
C SER A 28 -9.80 -5.19 -12.42
N ALA A 29 -8.71 -4.85 -13.13
CA ALA A 29 -8.66 -3.66 -13.99
C ALA A 29 -9.91 -3.60 -14.89
N CYS A 30 -10.59 -2.45 -14.88
CA CYS A 30 -11.77 -2.19 -15.70
C CYS A 30 -11.62 -0.97 -16.61
N GLN A 31 -10.61 -0.14 -16.37
CA GLN A 31 -10.15 0.89 -17.30
C GLN A 31 -8.64 1.07 -17.13
N LEU A 32 -7.97 1.40 -18.22
CA LEU A 32 -6.58 1.82 -18.25
C LEU A 32 -6.45 3.02 -19.18
N ALA A 33 -5.72 4.04 -18.75
CA ALA A 33 -5.27 5.09 -19.64
C ALA A 33 -3.74 5.19 -19.66
N ALA A 34 -3.23 5.65 -20.81
CA ALA A 34 -1.82 5.92 -21.03
C ALA A 34 -1.64 7.25 -21.77
N VAL A 35 -0.83 8.15 -21.23
CA VAL A 35 -0.55 9.48 -21.78
C VAL A 35 0.94 9.56 -22.09
N GLU A 36 1.26 9.67 -23.38
CA GLU A 36 2.61 9.82 -23.87
C GLU A 36 3.06 11.27 -23.74
N VAL A 37 4.20 11.47 -23.07
CA VAL A 37 4.88 12.75 -23.01
C VAL A 37 6.17 12.65 -23.81
N ILE A 38 6.35 13.57 -24.76
CA ILE A 38 7.55 13.73 -25.56
C ILE A 38 7.95 15.19 -25.50
N ASP A 39 9.23 15.45 -25.21
CA ASP A 39 9.81 16.78 -25.07
C ASP A 39 9.03 17.72 -24.13
N GLY A 40 8.49 17.14 -23.04
CA GLY A 40 7.71 17.89 -22.04
C GLY A 40 6.33 18.33 -22.51
N ALA A 41 5.79 17.75 -23.59
CA ALA A 41 4.44 17.97 -24.06
C ALA A 41 3.68 16.64 -24.22
N VAL A 42 2.36 16.66 -24.04
CA VAL A 42 1.51 15.49 -24.32
C VAL A 42 1.49 15.26 -25.84
N ALA A 43 2.00 14.11 -26.27
CA ALA A 43 2.13 13.73 -27.66
C ALA A 43 1.08 12.69 -28.10
N GLY A 44 0.58 11.89 -27.16
CA GLY A 44 -0.36 10.80 -27.42
C GLY A 44 -1.18 10.48 -26.19
N GLN A 45 -2.40 9.97 -26.41
CA GLN A 45 -3.34 9.61 -25.36
C GLN A 45 -4.10 8.37 -25.78
N HIS A 46 -4.13 7.38 -24.90
CA HIS A 46 -4.79 6.10 -25.10
C HIS A 46 -5.65 5.78 -23.90
N CYS A 47 -6.81 5.18 -24.13
CA CYS A 47 -7.73 4.80 -23.08
C CYS A 47 -8.50 3.54 -23.51
N TRP A 48 -8.51 2.54 -22.64
CA TRP A 48 -9.21 1.28 -22.86
C TRP A 48 -10.14 1.01 -21.69
N LEU A 49 -11.39 0.66 -22.00
CA LEU A 49 -12.19 -0.13 -21.07
C LEU A 49 -11.69 -1.58 -21.12
N ILE A 50 -11.69 -2.23 -19.96
CA ILE A 50 -11.18 -3.59 -19.80
C ILE A 50 -12.27 -4.46 -19.20
N ARG A 51 -12.50 -5.63 -19.80
CA ARG A 51 -13.32 -6.69 -19.22
C ARG A 51 -12.48 -7.52 -18.27
N PRO A 52 -12.66 -7.40 -16.94
CA PRO A 52 -11.88 -8.17 -15.98
C PRO A 52 -12.23 -9.67 -16.03
N PRO A 53 -11.33 -10.58 -15.62
CA PRO A 53 -11.59 -12.03 -15.58
C PRO A 53 -12.81 -12.41 -14.75
N ARG A 54 -13.10 -11.65 -13.69
CA ARG A 54 -14.29 -11.79 -12.86
C ARG A 54 -15.18 -10.56 -13.03
N MET A 55 -16.40 -10.78 -13.49
CA MET A 55 -17.42 -9.74 -13.69
C MET A 55 -18.11 -9.32 -12.37
N TYR A 56 -17.32 -9.11 -11.32
CA TYR A 56 -17.79 -8.56 -10.05
C TYR A 56 -17.28 -7.13 -9.89
N PHE A 57 -18.20 -6.20 -9.70
CA PHE A 57 -17.90 -4.79 -9.41
C PHE A 57 -18.39 -4.44 -8.02
N SER A 58 -17.50 -3.94 -7.18
CA SER A 58 -17.86 -3.50 -5.85
C SER A 58 -18.66 -2.19 -5.93
N PRO A 59 -19.72 -2.00 -5.12
CA PRO A 59 -20.48 -0.75 -5.12
C PRO A 59 -19.61 0.49 -4.86
N ARG A 60 -18.58 0.36 -4.02
CA ARG A 60 -17.64 1.44 -3.73
C ARG A 60 -16.81 1.84 -4.96
N ASN A 61 -16.33 0.87 -5.74
CA ASN A 61 -15.55 1.16 -6.94
C ASN A 61 -16.43 1.86 -7.99
N ILE A 62 -17.66 1.36 -8.20
CA ILE A 62 -18.65 2.01 -9.07
C ILE A 62 -18.95 3.45 -8.61
N GLU A 63 -19.09 3.69 -7.31
CA GLU A 63 -19.32 5.04 -6.76
C GLU A 63 -18.16 6.01 -7.06
N ILE A 64 -16.93 5.49 -7.10
CA ILE A 64 -15.71 6.28 -7.35
C ILE A 64 -15.62 6.70 -8.82
N HIS A 65 -15.59 5.73 -9.75
CA HIS A 65 -15.29 5.98 -11.16
C HIS A 65 -16.50 5.91 -12.10
N GLY A 66 -17.65 5.43 -11.61
CA GLY A 66 -18.91 5.34 -12.37
C GLY A 66 -19.03 4.13 -13.31
N ILE A 67 -17.93 3.50 -13.74
CA ILE A 67 -17.92 2.29 -14.57
C ILE A 67 -18.71 1.13 -13.94
N ARG A 68 -19.62 0.54 -14.71
CA ARG A 68 -20.51 -0.55 -14.31
C ARG A 68 -20.20 -1.83 -15.10
N PRO A 69 -20.62 -3.01 -14.62
CA PRO A 69 -20.41 -4.28 -15.33
C PRO A 69 -20.91 -4.29 -16.78
N GLN A 70 -22.00 -3.58 -17.09
CA GLN A 70 -22.52 -3.49 -18.45
C GLN A 70 -21.62 -2.70 -19.40
N ASP A 71 -20.85 -1.72 -18.89
CA ASP A 71 -20.01 -0.84 -19.72
C ASP A 71 -18.81 -1.60 -20.28
N VAL A 72 -18.34 -2.63 -19.55
CA VAL A 72 -17.17 -3.44 -19.93
C VAL A 72 -17.52 -4.82 -20.47
N ARG A 73 -18.81 -5.16 -20.59
CA ARG A 73 -19.23 -6.53 -20.97
C ARG A 73 -18.68 -6.97 -22.34
N SER A 74 -18.64 -6.04 -23.28
CA SER A 74 -18.11 -6.21 -24.64
C SER A 74 -16.73 -5.58 -24.82
N ALA A 75 -16.11 -5.07 -23.75
CA ALA A 75 -14.78 -4.50 -23.80
C ALA A 75 -13.72 -5.61 -23.97
N PRO A 76 -12.53 -5.28 -24.50
CA PRO A 76 -11.42 -6.22 -24.59
C PRO A 76 -10.95 -6.69 -23.21
N THR A 77 -10.37 -7.88 -23.14
CA THR A 77 -9.67 -8.38 -21.95
C THR A 77 -8.32 -7.66 -21.77
N MET A 78 -7.67 -7.85 -20.62
CA MET A 78 -6.31 -7.32 -20.42
C MET A 78 -5.32 -7.92 -21.42
N GLU A 79 -5.46 -9.20 -21.79
CA GLU A 79 -4.62 -9.85 -22.81
C GLU A 79 -4.72 -9.13 -24.16
N GLU A 80 -5.95 -8.82 -24.61
CA GLU A 80 -6.20 -8.11 -25.87
C GLU A 80 -5.65 -6.68 -25.81
N VAL A 81 -5.88 -5.96 -24.70
CA VAL A 81 -5.32 -4.60 -24.51
C VAL A 81 -3.79 -4.62 -24.45
N TRP A 82 -3.19 -5.65 -23.86
CA TRP A 82 -1.74 -5.77 -23.73
C TRP A 82 -1.03 -5.88 -25.08
N VAL A 83 -1.65 -6.54 -26.07
CA VAL A 83 -1.09 -6.65 -27.44
C VAL A 83 -0.80 -5.27 -28.04
N GLU A 84 -1.69 -4.30 -27.81
CA GLU A 84 -1.50 -2.92 -28.28
C GLU A 84 -0.57 -2.15 -27.35
N LEU A 85 -0.84 -2.20 -26.04
CA LEU A 85 -0.17 -1.41 -25.02
C LEU A 85 1.32 -1.73 -24.90
N GLN A 86 1.73 -2.99 -25.11
CA GLN A 86 3.12 -3.39 -24.98
C GLN A 86 4.03 -2.54 -25.87
N SER A 87 3.60 -2.26 -27.11
CA SER A 87 4.36 -1.43 -28.03
C SER A 87 4.57 0.02 -27.55
N VAL A 88 3.62 0.54 -26.76
CA VAL A 88 3.64 1.89 -26.18
C VAL A 88 4.49 1.91 -24.89
N VAL A 89 4.46 0.82 -24.13
CA VAL A 89 5.21 0.66 -22.88
C VAL A 89 6.69 0.37 -23.13
N ASP A 90 7.02 -0.37 -24.19
CA ASP A 90 8.37 -0.83 -24.48
C ASP A 90 9.34 0.37 -24.63
N GLY A 91 10.42 0.34 -23.85
CA GLY A 91 11.44 1.40 -23.83
C GLY A 91 11.01 2.71 -23.15
N GLN A 92 9.80 2.80 -22.60
CA GLN A 92 9.34 3.97 -21.83
C GLN A 92 9.57 3.79 -20.33
N ILE A 93 9.74 4.92 -19.63
CA ILE A 93 9.63 4.97 -18.17
C ILE A 93 8.16 5.22 -17.83
N LEU A 94 7.58 4.38 -16.99
CA LEU A 94 6.20 4.56 -16.56
C LEU A 94 6.11 5.62 -15.44
N VAL A 95 5.05 6.42 -15.45
CA VAL A 95 4.79 7.44 -14.44
C VAL A 95 3.36 7.27 -13.93
N ALA A 96 3.18 7.08 -12.63
CA ALA A 96 1.85 6.93 -12.06
C ALA A 96 1.73 7.65 -10.71
N HIS A 97 0.51 8.01 -10.32
CA HIS A 97 0.27 8.64 -9.03
C HIS A 97 0.01 7.55 -7.99
N ASN A 98 0.84 7.49 -6.94
CA ASN A 98 0.84 6.33 -6.05
C ASN A 98 1.19 5.01 -6.78
N ALA A 99 2.11 5.09 -7.74
CA ALA A 99 2.48 4.06 -8.72
C ALA A 99 2.61 2.60 -8.25
N GLY A 100 2.89 2.36 -6.96
CA GLY A 100 2.90 0.98 -6.45
C GLY A 100 1.54 0.28 -6.57
N PHE A 101 0.44 1.05 -6.59
CA PHE A 101 -0.90 0.54 -6.88
C PHE A 101 -1.01 0.11 -8.35
N ASP A 102 -0.76 1.02 -9.29
CA ASP A 102 -0.88 0.80 -10.73
C ASP A 102 0.02 -0.33 -11.24
N MET A 103 1.28 -0.36 -10.77
CA MET A 103 2.18 -1.46 -11.09
C MET A 103 1.67 -2.79 -10.54
N GLY A 104 1.01 -2.77 -9.38
CA GLY A 104 0.37 -3.95 -8.78
C GLY A 104 -0.81 -4.44 -9.63
N VAL A 105 -1.63 -3.51 -10.12
CA VAL A 105 -2.75 -3.81 -11.02
C VAL A 105 -2.24 -4.37 -12.34
N LEU A 106 -1.25 -3.73 -12.96
CA LEU A 106 -0.65 -4.20 -14.21
C LEU A 106 -0.09 -5.62 -14.08
N VAL A 107 0.77 -5.86 -13.09
CA VAL A 107 1.39 -7.18 -12.88
C VAL A 107 0.33 -8.26 -12.61
N ALA A 108 -0.64 -7.98 -11.73
CA ALA A 108 -1.68 -8.95 -11.40
C ALA A 108 -2.63 -9.22 -12.57
N SER A 109 -2.93 -8.20 -13.38
CA SER A 109 -3.80 -8.32 -14.54
C SER A 109 -3.13 -9.14 -15.64
N LEU A 110 -1.82 -8.95 -15.89
CA LEU A 110 -1.06 -9.78 -16.84
C LEU A 110 -0.93 -11.23 -16.36
N ALA A 111 -0.62 -11.43 -15.07
CA ALA A 111 -0.51 -12.75 -14.48
C ALA A 111 -1.82 -13.56 -14.53
N ALA A 112 -2.98 -12.89 -14.56
CA ALA A 112 -4.27 -13.57 -14.68
C ALA A 112 -4.51 -14.23 -16.05
N TYR A 113 -3.71 -13.89 -17.05
CA TYR A 113 -3.73 -14.46 -18.40
C TYR A 113 -2.40 -15.17 -18.74
N ASP A 114 -1.60 -15.53 -17.72
CA ASP A 114 -0.29 -16.17 -17.88
C ASP A 114 0.70 -15.36 -18.75
N ILE A 115 0.52 -14.04 -18.83
CA ILE A 115 1.41 -13.13 -19.55
C ILE A 115 2.54 -12.70 -18.62
N ALA A 116 3.79 -12.92 -19.06
CA ALA A 116 4.96 -12.45 -18.34
C ALA A 116 5.05 -10.93 -18.40
N CYS A 117 5.02 -10.27 -17.24
CA CYS A 117 5.24 -8.82 -17.17
C CYS A 117 6.73 -8.51 -17.49
N PRO A 118 7.01 -7.62 -18.46
CA PRO A 118 8.37 -7.26 -18.83
C PRO A 118 9.10 -6.54 -17.69
N GLN A 119 10.39 -6.34 -17.87
CA GLN A 119 11.15 -5.49 -16.95
C GLN A 119 10.75 -4.03 -17.19
N LEU A 120 10.27 -3.37 -16.15
CA LEU A 120 9.78 -1.99 -16.24
C LEU A 120 10.49 -1.12 -15.22
N GLU A 121 10.80 0.11 -15.61
CA GLU A 121 11.14 1.18 -14.67
C GLU A 121 9.95 2.11 -14.52
N PHE A 122 9.71 2.59 -13.30
CA PHE A 122 8.61 3.51 -13.05
C PHE A 122 8.93 4.58 -12.01
N THR A 123 8.22 5.71 -12.08
CA THR A 123 8.34 6.83 -11.15
C THR A 123 6.99 7.15 -10.53
N CYS A 124 6.99 7.56 -9.25
CA CYS A 124 5.78 7.89 -8.52
C CYS A 124 5.66 9.40 -8.32
N THR A 125 4.66 10.02 -8.94
CA THR A 125 4.46 11.48 -8.88
C THR A 125 4.15 11.96 -7.47
N ARG A 126 3.51 11.13 -6.65
CA ARG A 126 3.33 11.42 -5.21
C ARG A 126 4.66 11.51 -4.45
N THR A 127 5.64 10.66 -4.80
CA THR A 127 6.97 10.68 -4.20
C THR A 127 7.78 11.87 -4.70
N LEU A 128 7.71 12.16 -6.01
CA LEU A 128 8.31 13.36 -6.61
C LEU A 128 7.75 14.64 -6.00
N ALA A 129 6.41 14.77 -5.92
CA ALA A 129 5.75 15.95 -5.40
C ALA A 129 6.13 16.23 -3.94
N ARG A 130 6.25 15.19 -3.11
CA ARG A 130 6.79 15.34 -1.74
C ARG A 130 8.19 15.95 -1.75
N ALA A 131 9.01 15.58 -2.73
CA ALA A 131 10.42 15.96 -2.80
C ALA A 131 10.62 17.36 -3.36
N ALA A 132 9.91 17.67 -4.44
CA ALA A 132 9.89 18.99 -5.05
C ALA A 132 9.27 20.05 -4.13
N TRP A 133 8.20 19.69 -3.40
CA TRP A 133 7.43 20.63 -2.58
C TRP A 133 7.25 20.12 -1.14
N PRO A 134 8.30 20.09 -0.32
CA PRO A 134 8.21 19.64 1.06
C PRO A 134 7.28 20.53 1.89
N GLY A 135 6.67 19.96 2.94
CA GLY A 135 5.82 20.70 3.89
C GLY A 135 4.35 20.83 3.51
N ARG A 136 3.93 20.39 2.31
CA ARG A 136 2.49 20.35 1.97
C ARG A 136 1.74 19.32 2.81
N GLN A 137 0.49 19.64 3.17
CA GLN A 137 -0.35 18.79 4.01
C GLN A 137 -0.85 17.53 3.28
N ARG A 138 -1.16 17.64 1.98
CA ARG A 138 -1.74 16.56 1.18
C ARG A 138 -1.01 16.45 -0.17
N TYR A 139 -0.79 15.21 -0.60
CA TYR A 139 -0.14 14.85 -1.87
C TYR A 139 -0.98 13.82 -2.64
N GLY A 140 -2.31 13.86 -2.49
CA GLY A 140 -3.19 13.11 -3.39
C GLY A 140 -3.28 13.85 -4.73
N LEU A 141 -3.71 13.15 -5.77
CA LEU A 141 -3.82 13.70 -7.12
C LEU A 141 -4.64 14.99 -7.15
N LYS A 142 -5.88 14.95 -6.64
CA LYS A 142 -6.77 16.12 -6.58
C LYS A 142 -6.16 17.32 -5.81
N PRO A 143 -5.69 17.19 -4.54
CA PRO A 143 -5.05 18.31 -3.85
C PRO A 143 -3.78 18.88 -4.52
N LEU A 144 -3.06 18.05 -5.29
CA LEU A 144 -1.92 18.52 -6.08
C LEU A 144 -2.40 19.28 -7.31
N GLY A 145 -3.36 18.73 -8.06
CA GLY A 145 -3.94 19.37 -9.23
C GLY A 145 -4.61 20.71 -8.91
N ASP A 146 -5.45 20.76 -7.87
CA ASP A 146 -6.09 22.00 -7.40
C ASP A 146 -5.05 23.11 -7.12
N TRP A 147 -3.88 22.76 -6.58
CA TRP A 147 -2.82 23.72 -6.26
C TRP A 147 -1.97 24.12 -7.46
N LEU A 148 -1.73 23.20 -8.40
CA LEU A 148 -1.01 23.47 -9.63
C LEU A 148 -1.89 24.16 -10.68
N GLY A 149 -3.19 24.32 -10.44
CA GLY A 149 -4.14 24.84 -11.43
C GLY A 149 -4.50 23.83 -12.51
N ILE A 150 -4.32 22.53 -12.24
CA ILE A 150 -4.66 21.44 -13.16
C ILE A 150 -6.11 21.07 -12.92
N ALA A 151 -6.99 21.45 -13.86
CA ALA A 151 -8.39 21.04 -13.84
C ALA A 151 -8.54 19.67 -14.50
N PHE A 152 -9.19 18.74 -13.81
CA PHE A 152 -9.48 17.40 -14.34
C PHE A 152 -10.68 16.78 -13.62
N LYS A 153 -11.36 15.85 -14.30
CA LYS A 153 -12.42 15.05 -13.67
C LYS A 153 -11.78 13.89 -12.92
N HIS A 154 -11.73 13.97 -11.59
CA HIS A 154 -11.14 12.92 -10.77
C HIS A 154 -11.90 11.59 -10.93
N HIS A 155 -11.15 10.47 -10.98
CA HIS A 155 -11.67 9.10 -11.19
C HIS A 155 -12.18 8.82 -12.60
N ASP A 156 -11.60 9.52 -13.58
CA ASP A 156 -11.56 9.10 -14.96
C ASP A 156 -10.09 8.80 -15.29
N ALA A 157 -9.78 7.57 -15.71
CA ALA A 157 -8.39 7.13 -15.85
C ALA A 157 -7.57 8.04 -16.78
N LEU A 158 -8.17 8.56 -17.85
CA LEU A 158 -7.45 9.41 -18.81
C LEU A 158 -7.15 10.78 -18.22
N GLU A 159 -8.13 11.38 -17.56
CA GLU A 159 -7.98 12.65 -16.86
C GLU A 159 -6.96 12.54 -15.70
N ASP A 160 -7.00 11.43 -14.95
CA ASP A 160 -6.08 11.17 -13.85
C ASP A 160 -4.64 10.91 -14.36
N ALA A 161 -4.47 10.17 -15.45
CA ALA A 161 -3.17 9.97 -16.12
C ALA A 161 -2.60 11.28 -16.69
N ARG A 162 -3.45 12.15 -17.27
CA ARG A 162 -3.06 13.48 -17.76
C ARG A 162 -2.61 14.39 -16.61
N ALA A 163 -3.37 14.44 -15.53
CA ALA A 163 -3.00 15.18 -14.33
C ALA A 163 -1.69 14.65 -13.71
N CYS A 164 -1.49 13.32 -13.74
CA CYS A 164 -0.24 12.69 -13.31
C CYS A 164 0.96 13.17 -14.14
N ALA A 165 0.83 13.19 -15.48
CA ALA A 165 1.85 13.70 -16.38
C ALA A 165 2.20 15.16 -16.10
N GLU A 166 1.18 16.02 -15.94
CA GLU A 166 1.37 17.44 -15.62
C GLU A 166 2.05 17.66 -14.26
N ILE A 167 1.72 16.86 -13.23
CA ILE A 167 2.41 16.92 -11.94
C ILE A 167 3.90 16.55 -12.10
N ALA A 168 4.22 15.56 -12.92
CA ALA A 168 5.61 15.18 -13.18
C ALA A 168 6.37 16.31 -13.89
N MET A 169 5.76 16.93 -14.90
CA MET A 169 6.32 18.09 -15.61
C MET A 169 6.48 19.31 -14.71
N ALA A 170 5.51 19.61 -13.86
CA ALA A 170 5.60 20.68 -12.87
C ALA A 170 6.70 20.43 -11.84
N ALA A 171 6.87 19.17 -11.39
CA ALA A 171 7.97 18.81 -10.50
C ALA A 171 9.33 18.94 -11.18
N ALA A 172 9.43 18.59 -12.47
CA ALA A 172 10.63 18.80 -13.28
C ALA A 172 10.96 20.29 -13.40
N ALA A 173 9.98 21.13 -13.75
CA ALA A 173 10.16 22.57 -13.83
C ALA A 173 10.60 23.18 -12.50
N ALA A 174 9.97 22.78 -11.39
CA ALA A 174 10.32 23.25 -10.05
C ALA A 174 11.75 22.85 -9.61
N ALA A 175 12.22 21.68 -10.04
CA ALA A 175 13.58 21.21 -9.81
C ALA A 175 14.58 21.69 -10.88
N GLN A 176 14.11 22.41 -11.91
CA GLN A 176 14.88 22.77 -13.11
C GLN A 176 15.56 21.55 -13.74
N ALA A 177 14.85 20.42 -13.83
CA ALA A 177 15.36 19.16 -14.37
C ALA A 177 15.17 19.06 -15.88
N ALA A 178 16.18 18.54 -16.58
CA ALA A 178 16.14 18.39 -18.04
C ALA A 178 15.32 17.16 -18.50
N ASP A 179 15.36 16.08 -17.72
CA ASP A 179 14.65 14.82 -17.98
C ASP A 179 14.26 14.11 -16.68
N LEU A 180 13.57 12.95 -16.75
CA LEU A 180 13.17 12.18 -15.56
C LEU A 180 14.34 11.60 -14.76
N GLY A 181 15.48 11.32 -15.40
CA GLY A 181 16.70 10.86 -14.73
C GLY A 181 17.32 11.96 -13.89
N ASP A 182 17.53 13.14 -14.50
CA ASP A 182 18.00 14.35 -13.83
C ASP A 182 17.04 14.79 -12.71
N LEU A 183 15.72 14.70 -12.94
CA LEU A 183 14.71 14.95 -11.92
C LEU A 183 14.89 14.04 -10.70
N GLY A 184 15.05 12.73 -10.94
CA GLY A 184 15.30 11.75 -9.88
C GLY A 184 16.59 12.05 -9.12
N ALA A 185 17.67 12.44 -9.82
CA ALA A 185 18.94 12.80 -9.20
C ALA A 185 18.81 14.06 -8.30
N LYS A 186 18.25 15.15 -8.84
CA LYS A 186 18.07 16.43 -8.16
C LYS A 186 17.15 16.33 -6.94
N LEU A 187 16.02 15.64 -7.09
CA LEU A 187 15.08 15.42 -5.99
C LEU A 187 15.50 14.28 -5.05
N ARG A 188 16.61 13.60 -5.37
CA ARG A 188 17.09 12.43 -4.65
C ARG A 188 15.98 11.38 -4.51
N VAL A 189 15.31 11.04 -5.61
CA VAL A 189 14.27 10.00 -5.71
C VAL A 189 14.75 8.92 -6.66
N SER A 190 14.81 7.68 -6.18
CA SER A 190 15.08 6.50 -7.00
C SER A 190 13.87 6.15 -7.84
N ARG A 191 14.09 5.57 -9.02
CA ARG A 191 13.04 4.88 -9.76
C ARG A 191 12.64 3.59 -9.05
N GLY A 192 11.41 3.17 -9.31
CA GLY A 192 10.91 1.84 -9.02
C GLY A 192 11.19 0.90 -10.18
N ARG A 193 11.13 -0.39 -9.89
CA ARG A 193 11.38 -1.45 -10.88
C ARG A 193 10.37 -2.58 -10.73
N VAL A 194 9.92 -3.12 -11.85
CA VAL A 194 9.23 -4.41 -11.93
C VAL A 194 10.19 -5.41 -12.55
N HIS A 195 10.41 -6.53 -11.88
CA HIS A 195 11.29 -7.59 -12.37
C HIS A 195 10.73 -8.95 -11.94
N ASN A 196 10.47 -9.84 -12.90
CA ASN A 196 9.86 -11.16 -12.67
C ASN A 196 8.59 -11.07 -11.79
N GLY A 197 7.68 -10.13 -12.11
CA GLY A 197 6.47 -9.88 -11.34
C GLY A 197 6.66 -9.27 -9.95
N THR A 198 7.91 -9.03 -9.52
CA THR A 198 8.20 -8.39 -8.23
C THR A 198 8.33 -6.89 -8.38
N ILE A 199 7.60 -6.13 -7.54
CA ILE A 199 7.58 -4.66 -7.57
C ILE A 199 8.48 -4.08 -6.48
N CYS A 200 9.49 -3.31 -6.90
CA CYS A 200 10.34 -2.51 -6.04
C CYS A 200 9.95 -1.03 -6.16
N ASN A 201 9.29 -0.47 -5.15
CA ASN A 201 8.82 0.93 -5.20
C ASN A 201 9.95 1.99 -5.16
N PRO A 202 9.75 3.17 -5.80
CA PRO A 202 10.60 4.36 -5.69
C PRO A 202 10.87 4.77 -4.23
N ARG A 203 12.08 5.24 -3.92
CA ARG A 203 12.46 5.72 -2.58
C ARG A 203 13.31 6.98 -2.67
N ARG A 204 13.29 7.83 -1.65
CA ARG A 204 14.27 8.93 -1.59
C ARG A 204 15.66 8.43 -1.22
N PHE A 205 16.67 8.81 -1.99
CA PHE A 205 18.07 8.72 -1.63
C PHE A 205 18.36 9.70 -0.48
N GLY A 206 18.95 9.23 0.61
CA GLY A 206 19.33 10.13 1.72
C GLY A 206 18.32 10.23 2.87
N ARG A 207 17.71 9.13 3.29
CA ARG A 207 17.96 8.74 4.68
C ARG A 207 19.09 7.74 4.66
N SER A 208 20.32 8.23 4.83
CA SER A 208 21.39 7.37 5.30
C SER A 208 20.88 6.65 6.56
N ARG A 209 21.06 5.34 6.61
CA ARG A 209 21.09 4.61 7.89
C ARG A 209 22.32 5.01 8.73
N ALA A 210 23.28 5.71 8.13
CA ALA A 210 24.38 6.36 8.83
C ALA A 210 23.84 7.60 9.57
N GLY A 211 23.82 7.53 10.90
CA GLY A 211 23.10 8.44 11.78
C GLY A 211 22.04 7.76 12.66
N ARG A 212 21.93 6.42 12.61
CA ARG A 212 21.17 5.64 13.60
C ARG A 212 22.06 4.66 14.37
N THR A 213 23.20 5.15 14.85
CA THR A 213 23.73 4.75 16.16
C THR A 213 22.99 5.60 17.21
N GLY A 214 21.69 5.38 17.30
CA GLY A 214 20.80 6.04 18.21
C GLY A 214 19.76 5.01 18.54
N ASP A 215 19.92 4.42 19.71
CA ASP A 215 19.08 3.43 20.35
C ASP A 215 17.59 3.60 19.96
N ALA A 216 17.11 2.74 19.07
CA ALA A 216 15.72 2.73 18.64
C ALA A 216 14.94 1.77 19.55
N SER A 217 14.83 2.14 20.82
CA SER A 217 13.74 1.71 21.67
C SER A 217 12.43 1.94 20.89
N ALA A 218 11.70 0.87 20.61
CA ALA A 218 10.36 1.01 20.04
C ALA A 218 9.50 1.67 21.12
N THR A 219 8.90 2.82 20.82
CA THR A 219 7.89 3.41 21.70
C THR A 219 6.72 2.45 21.76
N VAL A 220 6.66 1.66 22.82
CA VAL A 220 5.52 0.83 23.18
C VAL A 220 4.57 1.66 24.02
N ASP A 221 3.28 1.40 23.94
CA ASP A 221 2.33 1.97 24.90
C ASP A 221 2.41 1.23 26.25
N SER A 222 1.56 1.63 27.21
CA SER A 222 1.55 1.07 28.57
C SER A 222 1.26 -0.43 28.66
N TRP A 223 0.91 -1.10 27.55
CA TRP A 223 0.73 -2.54 27.47
C TRP A 223 1.85 -3.26 26.71
N GLY A 224 2.91 -2.55 26.31
CA GLY A 224 3.98 -3.13 25.50
C GLY A 224 3.68 -3.22 24.00
N VAL A 225 2.56 -2.65 23.52
CA VAL A 225 2.19 -2.71 22.09
C VAL A 225 2.91 -1.59 21.33
N PRO A 226 3.59 -1.88 20.21
CA PRO A 226 4.26 -0.84 19.42
C PRO A 226 3.29 0.23 18.90
N THR A 227 3.57 1.49 19.21
CA THR A 227 2.72 2.64 18.82
C THR A 227 2.82 3.00 17.33
N ARG A 228 3.86 2.51 16.63
CA ARG A 228 4.11 2.83 15.21
C ARG A 228 3.70 1.67 14.30
N GLN A 229 2.64 1.87 13.52
CA GLN A 229 2.07 0.83 12.65
C GLN A 229 2.84 0.70 11.33
N SER A 230 3.20 -0.54 10.95
CA SER A 230 3.71 -0.86 9.60
C SER A 230 2.55 -1.27 8.68
N GLN A 231 2.46 -0.69 7.48
CA GLN A 231 1.38 -0.96 6.51
C GLN A 231 1.54 -2.28 5.72
N ARG A 232 2.50 -3.14 6.07
CA ARG A 232 2.71 -4.43 5.38
C ARG A 232 1.87 -5.53 6.01
N ASN A 233 1.18 -6.31 5.18
CA ASN A 233 0.47 -7.52 5.60
C ASN A 233 1.51 -8.60 5.93
N PRO A 234 1.56 -9.13 7.17
CA PRO A 234 2.68 -9.98 7.59
C PRO A 234 2.62 -11.43 7.07
N GLY A 235 1.62 -11.78 6.25
CA GLY A 235 1.46 -13.13 5.69
C GLY A 235 1.11 -14.18 6.74
N ALA A 236 1.05 -15.46 6.32
CA ALA A 236 0.74 -16.58 7.21
C ALA A 236 1.73 -16.69 8.38
N TRP A 237 1.29 -17.26 9.49
CA TRP A 237 2.15 -17.54 10.65
C TRP A 237 3.10 -18.69 10.36
N ASN A 238 4.38 -18.49 10.68
CA ASN A 238 5.37 -19.57 10.76
C ASN A 238 5.64 -19.84 12.24
N THR A 239 4.97 -20.85 12.79
CA THR A 239 5.06 -21.23 14.22
C THR A 239 6.50 -21.54 14.61
N ALA A 240 7.21 -22.35 13.82
CA ALA A 240 8.60 -22.72 14.06
C ALA A 240 9.53 -21.50 14.16
N ALA A 241 9.37 -20.53 13.26
CA ALA A 241 10.18 -19.30 13.28
C ALA A 241 9.85 -18.41 14.50
N VAL A 242 8.57 -18.33 14.89
CA VAL A 242 8.14 -17.55 16.07
C VAL A 242 8.68 -18.17 17.35
N LEU A 243 8.62 -19.48 17.49
CA LEU A 243 9.13 -20.22 18.65
C LEU A 243 10.66 -20.18 18.71
N ALA A 244 11.33 -20.36 17.58
CA ALA A 244 12.80 -20.23 17.49
C ALA A 244 13.26 -18.81 17.89
N ALA A 245 12.53 -17.78 17.46
CA ALA A 245 12.81 -16.39 17.84
C ALA A 245 12.50 -16.11 19.32
N ALA A 246 11.50 -16.77 19.89
CA ALA A 246 11.20 -16.69 21.32
C ALA A 246 12.26 -17.40 22.16
N GLY A 247 12.87 -18.47 21.65
CA GLY A 247 13.89 -19.25 22.37
C GLY A 247 13.33 -19.76 23.70
N THR A 248 13.99 -19.39 24.81
CA THR A 248 13.50 -19.69 26.17
C THR A 248 12.61 -18.60 26.75
N SER A 249 12.47 -17.46 26.07
CA SER A 249 11.59 -16.39 26.52
C SER A 249 10.13 -16.80 26.36
N ARG A 250 9.33 -16.54 27.39
CA ARG A 250 7.88 -16.78 27.38
C ARG A 250 7.15 -15.44 27.39
N PRO A 251 7.04 -14.77 26.22
CA PRO A 251 6.58 -13.38 26.13
C PRO A 251 5.11 -13.19 26.55
N LEU A 252 4.32 -14.26 26.59
CA LEU A 252 2.91 -14.21 26.98
C LEU A 252 2.68 -14.72 28.42
N THR A 253 3.74 -14.94 29.21
CA THR A 253 3.61 -15.44 30.60
C THR A 253 2.63 -14.59 31.41
N GLY A 254 1.62 -15.24 32.00
CA GLY A 254 0.60 -14.60 32.82
C GLY A 254 -0.44 -13.78 32.04
N LYS A 255 -0.45 -13.87 30.70
CA LYS A 255 -1.47 -13.24 29.85
C LYS A 255 -2.54 -14.27 29.50
N ARG A 256 -3.79 -13.82 29.60
CA ARG A 256 -4.99 -14.55 29.17
C ARG A 256 -5.45 -14.00 27.84
N ILE A 257 -5.57 -14.83 26.82
CA ILE A 257 -5.83 -14.44 25.45
C ILE A 257 -7.08 -15.14 24.96
N TRP A 258 -8.03 -14.35 24.48
CA TRP A 258 -9.21 -14.84 23.77
C TRP A 258 -9.03 -14.64 22.27
N LEU A 259 -8.98 -15.72 21.50
CA LEU A 259 -8.98 -15.68 20.04
C LEU A 259 -10.41 -15.71 19.51
N LEU A 260 -10.81 -14.68 18.76
CA LEU A 260 -12.13 -14.67 18.10
C LEU A 260 -12.18 -15.57 16.84
N GLY A 261 -11.03 -16.07 16.39
CA GLY A 261 -10.87 -16.97 15.26
C GLY A 261 -9.43 -17.49 15.17
N PRO A 262 -9.14 -18.44 14.26
CA PRO A 262 -7.78 -18.94 14.06
C PRO A 262 -6.86 -17.85 13.51
N LEU A 263 -5.59 -17.89 13.88
CA LEU A 263 -4.55 -17.02 13.31
C LEU A 263 -4.33 -17.36 11.83
N SER A 264 -3.97 -16.37 11.01
CA SER A 264 -3.86 -16.50 9.56
C SER A 264 -2.88 -17.62 9.16
N GLY A 265 -3.40 -18.62 8.44
CA GLY A 265 -2.62 -19.78 8.00
C GLY A 265 -2.46 -20.90 9.04
N LEU A 266 -3.13 -20.82 10.20
CA LEU A 266 -3.18 -21.87 11.21
C LEU A 266 -4.62 -22.34 11.44
N THR A 267 -4.77 -23.53 12.02
CA THR A 267 -6.03 -23.99 12.61
C THR A 267 -6.25 -23.31 13.96
N MET A 268 -7.47 -23.39 14.51
CA MET A 268 -7.74 -22.85 15.86
C MET A 268 -6.88 -23.55 16.91
N GLU A 269 -6.75 -24.87 16.84
CA GLU A 269 -5.92 -25.68 17.73
C GLU A 269 -4.44 -25.25 17.68
N ALA A 270 -3.80 -25.29 16.51
CA ALA A 270 -2.44 -24.78 16.31
C ALA A 270 -2.23 -23.31 16.74
N SER A 271 -3.26 -22.46 16.65
CA SER A 271 -3.19 -21.08 17.14
C SER A 271 -3.13 -21.02 18.66
N GLN A 272 -3.93 -21.85 19.34
CA GLN A 272 -3.93 -21.95 20.79
C GLN A 272 -2.65 -22.60 21.31
N ASP A 273 -2.14 -23.63 20.63
CA ASP A 273 -0.87 -24.28 21.00
C ASP A 273 0.30 -23.31 20.93
N LEU A 274 0.38 -22.52 19.84
CA LEU A 274 1.38 -21.46 19.73
C LEU A 274 1.31 -20.48 20.92
N ILE A 275 0.11 -20.08 21.35
CA ILE A 275 -0.07 -19.19 22.50
C ILE A 275 0.43 -19.84 23.79
N ARG A 276 0.08 -21.11 24.03
CA ARG A 276 0.50 -21.88 25.21
C ARG A 276 2.01 -22.04 25.26
N GLU A 277 2.64 -22.35 24.13
CA GLU A 277 4.10 -22.49 24.03
C GLU A 277 4.83 -21.16 24.30
N LEU A 278 4.23 -20.02 23.91
CA LEU A 278 4.72 -18.69 24.24
C LEU A 278 4.44 -18.26 25.69
N GLY A 279 3.80 -19.12 26.50
CA GLY A 279 3.50 -18.93 27.91
C GLY A 279 2.15 -18.28 28.22
N GLY A 280 1.29 -18.10 27.22
CA GLY A 280 -0.05 -17.52 27.39
C GLY A 280 -1.11 -18.58 27.73
N GLU A 281 -2.19 -18.13 28.35
CA GLU A 281 -3.36 -18.94 28.63
C GLU A 281 -4.48 -18.59 27.64
N CYS A 282 -5.06 -19.60 26.98
CA CYS A 282 -6.19 -19.39 26.08
C CYS A 282 -7.50 -19.47 26.86
N VAL A 283 -8.34 -18.45 26.74
CA VAL A 283 -9.68 -18.40 27.33
C VAL A 283 -10.75 -18.33 26.23
N THR A 284 -11.99 -18.67 26.56
CA THR A 284 -13.06 -18.85 25.56
C THR A 284 -14.13 -17.76 25.56
N GLY A 285 -14.12 -16.86 26.55
CA GLY A 285 -15.07 -15.75 26.65
C GLY A 285 -14.60 -14.59 27.50
N VAL A 286 -15.39 -13.50 27.49
CA VAL A 286 -15.13 -12.28 28.27
C VAL A 286 -15.19 -12.52 29.78
N ASP A 287 -16.06 -13.44 30.22
CA ASP A 287 -16.27 -13.76 31.64
C ASP A 287 -15.04 -14.42 32.29
N GLU A 288 -14.13 -14.94 31.48
CA GLU A 288 -12.83 -15.47 31.92
C GLU A 288 -11.76 -14.36 32.04
N HIS A 289 -12.18 -13.10 31.92
CA HIS A 289 -11.36 -11.88 32.09
C HIS A 289 -10.06 -11.86 31.25
N PRO A 290 -10.14 -11.99 29.91
CA PRO A 290 -8.97 -11.96 29.05
C PRO A 290 -8.21 -10.65 29.19
N HIS A 291 -6.87 -10.74 29.19
CA HIS A 291 -6.03 -9.55 29.05
C HIS A 291 -6.05 -9.04 27.60
N PHE A 292 -6.06 -9.97 26.63
CA PHE A 292 -6.09 -9.66 25.21
C PHE A 292 -7.23 -10.38 24.50
N VAL A 293 -7.97 -9.66 23.67
CA VAL A 293 -8.92 -10.23 22.70
C VAL A 293 -8.34 -10.03 21.32
N VAL A 294 -8.05 -11.10 20.59
CA VAL A 294 -7.41 -11.02 19.28
C VAL A 294 -8.45 -11.24 18.19
N THR A 295 -8.63 -10.22 17.34
CA THR A 295 -9.46 -10.30 16.14
C THR A 295 -8.62 -10.91 15.01
N SER A 296 -8.93 -12.14 14.62
CA SER A 296 -8.30 -12.79 13.47
C SER A 296 -9.15 -12.66 12.20
N GLY A 297 -8.50 -12.76 11.04
CA GLY A 297 -9.01 -12.31 9.73
C GLY A 297 -10.24 -13.03 9.15
N SER A 298 -10.97 -13.83 9.91
CA SER A 298 -12.18 -14.53 9.47
C SER A 298 -13.42 -14.32 10.35
N ALA A 299 -13.37 -13.41 11.33
CA ALA A 299 -14.56 -13.07 12.10
C ALA A 299 -15.53 -12.20 11.26
N GLY A 300 -16.64 -12.80 10.84
CA GLY A 300 -17.80 -12.09 10.31
C GLY A 300 -18.43 -11.14 11.35
N PRO A 301 -19.46 -10.37 10.96
CA PRO A 301 -20.04 -9.27 11.75
C PRO A 301 -20.56 -9.66 13.16
N THR A 302 -20.70 -10.95 13.48
CA THR A 302 -21.18 -11.49 14.75
C THR A 302 -20.24 -11.28 15.94
N ALA A 303 -18.93 -11.17 15.72
CA ALA A 303 -17.98 -10.94 16.82
C ALA A 303 -18.07 -9.51 17.42
N ASN A 304 -18.47 -8.52 16.60
CA ASN A 304 -18.71 -7.16 17.05
C ASN A 304 -20.04 -7.01 17.83
N GLU A 305 -20.98 -7.94 17.68
CA GLU A 305 -22.25 -7.95 18.43
C GLU A 305 -22.06 -8.48 19.86
N GLN A 306 -21.30 -9.56 20.06
CA GLN A 306 -20.97 -10.08 21.40
C GLN A 306 -20.15 -9.09 22.25
N LEU A 307 -19.29 -8.28 21.60
CA LEU A 307 -18.54 -7.21 22.26
C LEU A 307 -19.43 -6.02 22.68
N ARG A 308 -20.57 -5.79 22.03
CA ARG A 308 -21.49 -4.68 22.36
C ARG A 308 -22.49 -5.02 23.46
N SER A 309 -22.88 -6.29 23.59
CA SER A 309 -23.83 -6.72 24.63
C SER A 309 -23.21 -6.88 26.02
N GLY A 310 -21.90 -7.08 26.13
CA GLY A 310 -21.18 -7.19 27.41
C GLY A 310 -20.42 -5.94 27.86
N ALA A 311 -20.29 -4.93 26.99
CA ALA A 311 -19.48 -3.72 27.26
C ALA A 311 -20.30 -2.55 27.82
N SER A 312 -21.47 -2.80 28.42
CA SER A 312 -22.33 -1.72 28.92
C SER A 312 -21.81 -1.02 30.19
N ASP A 313 -20.75 -1.49 30.86
CA ASP A 313 -20.35 -0.89 32.15
C ASP A 313 -18.95 -0.26 32.25
N HIS A 314 -18.07 -0.34 31.25
CA HIS A 314 -16.68 0.17 31.41
C HIS A 314 -16.13 1.01 30.24
N ALA A 315 -17.00 1.73 29.53
CA ALA A 315 -16.59 2.72 28.54
C ALA A 315 -16.49 4.13 29.16
N SER A 316 -15.28 4.53 29.54
CA SER A 316 -14.82 5.92 29.54
C SER A 316 -13.38 5.90 28.99
N GLY A 317 -12.94 6.74 28.06
CA GLY A 317 -13.27 8.13 27.82
C GLY A 317 -11.97 8.93 27.99
N GLU A 318 -11.35 9.26 26.86
CA GLU A 318 -10.37 10.34 26.68
C GLU A 318 -9.00 10.32 27.40
N SER A 319 -8.10 11.11 26.80
CA SER A 319 -6.66 11.19 27.03
C SER A 319 -6.26 11.44 28.49
N ARG A 320 -5.39 10.60 29.03
CA ARG A 320 -4.48 10.95 30.13
C ARG A 320 -3.24 10.04 30.14
N ALA A 321 -2.15 10.60 30.65
CA ALA A 321 -0.77 10.16 30.51
C ALA A 321 -0.45 8.78 31.13
N GLU A 322 0.63 8.21 30.60
CA GLU A 322 1.50 7.14 31.10
C GLU A 322 1.23 6.65 32.53
N SER A 323 0.44 5.58 32.65
CA SER A 323 0.51 4.62 33.76
C SER A 323 0.05 3.24 33.30
N SER A 324 0.54 2.19 33.98
CA SER A 324 0.17 0.80 33.70
C SER A 324 -1.34 0.61 33.83
N PRO A 325 -1.95 -0.20 32.96
CA PRO A 325 -3.39 -0.42 32.98
C PRO A 325 -3.86 -1.17 34.24
N PRO A 326 -5.12 -0.96 34.68
CA PRO A 326 -5.69 -1.68 35.80
C PRO A 326 -5.83 -3.19 35.48
N ALA A 327 -5.75 -4.03 36.51
CA ALA A 327 -5.74 -5.51 36.38
C ALA A 327 -7.00 -6.10 35.68
N THR A 328 -8.06 -5.32 35.53
CA THR A 328 -9.34 -5.70 34.91
C THR A 328 -9.52 -5.16 33.49
N ALA A 329 -8.59 -4.38 32.95
CA ALA A 329 -8.73 -3.82 31.61
C ALA A 329 -8.50 -4.89 30.52
N ILE A 330 -9.47 -5.01 29.62
CA ILE A 330 -9.39 -5.90 28.45
C ILE A 330 -8.92 -5.09 27.25
N ARG A 331 -7.92 -5.59 26.51
CA ARG A 331 -7.44 -4.93 25.30
C ARG A 331 -7.73 -5.74 24.04
N ILE A 332 -8.42 -5.11 23.09
CA ILE A 332 -8.69 -5.68 21.77
C ILE A 332 -7.50 -5.41 20.84
N LEU A 333 -6.95 -6.46 20.24
CA LEU A 333 -5.82 -6.43 19.32
C LEU A 333 -6.24 -7.03 17.98
N SER A 334 -5.85 -6.39 16.87
CA SER A 334 -5.76 -7.10 15.60
C SER A 334 -4.70 -8.20 15.67
N GLU A 335 -4.85 -9.24 14.87
CA GLU A 335 -3.84 -10.29 14.69
C GLU A 335 -2.43 -9.71 14.43
N ARG A 336 -2.33 -8.61 13.68
CA ARG A 336 -1.08 -7.88 13.44
C ARG A 336 -0.49 -7.27 14.71
N GLN A 337 -1.32 -6.65 15.55
CA GLN A 337 -0.88 -6.07 16.82
C GLN A 337 -0.45 -7.16 17.80
N PHE A 338 -1.15 -8.29 17.81
CA PHE A 338 -0.78 -9.45 18.59
C PHE A 338 0.58 -10.02 18.16
N ARG A 339 0.82 -10.17 16.85
CA ARG A 339 2.12 -10.59 16.32
C ARG A 339 3.28 -9.65 16.69
N ALA A 340 3.00 -8.36 16.84
CA ALA A 340 4.00 -7.36 17.20
C ALA A 340 4.41 -7.40 18.68
N LEU A 341 3.65 -8.09 19.55
CA LEU A 341 4.03 -8.37 20.94
C LEU A 341 5.11 -9.46 21.04
N LEU A 342 5.31 -10.23 19.97
CA LEU A 342 6.20 -11.38 19.98
C LEU A 342 7.60 -11.02 19.47
N PRO A 343 8.67 -11.67 19.96
CA PRO A 343 10.07 -11.38 19.60
C PRO A 343 10.34 -11.36 18.08
N ALA A 344 9.58 -12.13 17.30
CA ALA A 344 9.66 -12.17 15.84
C ALA A 344 9.20 -10.88 15.13
N GLY A 345 8.64 -9.89 15.85
CA GLY A 345 8.20 -8.61 15.29
C GLY A 345 9.31 -7.72 14.72
N LYS A 346 10.59 -8.09 14.87
CA LYS A 346 11.74 -7.30 14.37
C LYS A 346 12.79 -8.05 13.52
N SER A 347 12.76 -9.38 13.41
CA SER A 347 13.79 -10.08 12.63
C SER A 347 13.48 -11.56 12.36
N VAL A 348 12.91 -11.84 11.19
CA VAL A 348 13.17 -13.09 10.46
C VAL A 348 13.35 -12.70 8.97
N PRO A 349 14.48 -13.04 8.33
CA PRO A 349 14.71 -12.76 6.91
C PRO A 349 13.76 -13.58 6.03
N TRP A 350 13.33 -12.98 4.92
CA TRP A 350 12.59 -13.67 3.87
C TRP A 350 13.58 -14.54 3.09
N ASN A 351 13.42 -15.86 3.17
CA ASN A 351 13.60 -16.83 2.08
C ASN A 351 13.44 -18.26 2.60
N SER A 352 12.49 -18.98 2.01
CA SER A 352 12.65 -20.30 1.40
C SER A 352 11.53 -20.43 0.38
#